data_AF-A0A9E8M1Y6-F1
#
_entry.id   AF-A0A9E8M1Y6-F1
#
_cell.length_a   1.000
_cell.length_b   1.000
_cell.length_c   1.000
_cell.angle_alpha   90.00
_cell.angle_beta   90.00
_cell.angle_gamma   90.00
#
_symmetry.space_group_name_H-M   'P 1'
#
loop_
_entity.id
_entity.type
_entity.pdbx_description
1 polymer ?
#
loop_
_entity_poly.entity_id
_entity_poly.type
_entity_poly.pdbx_seq_one_letter_code
_entity_poly.pdbx_strand_id
1 'polypeptide(L)'
;MALFKKKKKEMETESLSAEQILEKYDRESTYRRNLGKWSWVVTFIGVSLTLFHLYTGYRGAFASQIQGPIHLGTALGLIFLLYPAKKGLHRKQKGVPWYDVILAFTALFVGYYNVIFYEELVTERIVFGYNTLDVIVASLGVLLVLEAARRSVGLPIVIVASIAILYAMFGNYIPTKLFSHRGFSWETVVTDLYLSILQIF
;
A
#
# COMPACT_ATOMS: atom_id res chain seq x y z
N MET A 1 -41.58 -29.02 11.32
CA MET A 1 -40.18 -28.91 10.84
C MET A 1 -39.99 -27.91 9.70
N ALA A 2 -40.88 -27.86 8.69
CA ALA A 2 -40.77 -26.92 7.56
C ALA A 2 -40.91 -25.42 7.93
N LEU A 3 -41.78 -25.08 8.89
CA LEU A 3 -41.99 -23.70 9.36
C LEU A 3 -40.73 -23.09 10.00
N PHE A 4 -39.98 -23.89 10.77
CA PHE A 4 -38.70 -23.45 11.36
C PHE A 4 -37.64 -23.18 10.30
N LYS A 5 -37.58 -24.00 9.23
CA LYS A 5 -36.62 -23.81 8.13
C LYS A 5 -36.95 -22.56 7.30
N LYS A 6 -38.24 -22.26 7.11
CA LYS A 6 -38.72 -21.05 6.44
C LYS A 6 -38.38 -19.80 7.25
N LYS A 7 -38.71 -19.79 8.54
CA LYS A 7 -38.43 -18.67 9.45
C LYS A 7 -36.92 -18.40 9.60
N LYS A 8 -36.10 -19.46 9.65
CA LYS A 8 -34.63 -19.34 9.65
C LYS A 8 -34.10 -18.74 8.35
N LYS A 9 -34.65 -19.15 7.20
CA LYS A 9 -34.26 -18.61 5.89
C LYS A 9 -34.65 -17.14 5.75
N GLU A 10 -35.86 -16.76 6.19
CA GLU A 10 -36.32 -15.37 6.22
C GLU A 10 -35.41 -14.50 7.11
N MET A 11 -35.06 -14.99 8.30
CA MET A 11 -34.13 -14.31 9.23
C MET A 11 -32.68 -14.21 8.68
N GLU A 12 -32.20 -15.23 7.95
CA GLU A 12 -30.93 -15.17 7.20
C GLU A 12 -31.01 -14.17 6.03
N THR A 13 -32.16 -14.00 5.39
CA THR A 13 -32.32 -13.07 4.26
C THR A 13 -32.43 -11.62 4.75
N GLU A 14 -33.11 -11.40 5.89
CA GLU A 14 -33.19 -10.09 6.55
C GLU A 14 -31.84 -9.64 7.12
N SER A 15 -31.09 -10.53 7.79
CA SER A 15 -29.73 -10.22 8.25
C SER A 15 -28.80 -9.88 7.08
N LEU A 16 -28.75 -10.74 6.04
CA LEU A 16 -27.98 -10.46 4.82
C LEU A 16 -28.37 -9.14 4.14
N SER A 17 -29.64 -8.72 4.21
CA SER A 17 -30.13 -7.45 3.67
C SER A 17 -29.71 -6.25 4.53
N ALA A 18 -29.83 -6.36 5.86
CA ALA A 18 -29.42 -5.33 6.81
C ALA A 18 -27.90 -5.10 6.77
N GLU A 19 -27.10 -6.17 6.71
CA GLU A 19 -25.65 -6.08 6.52
C GLU A 19 -25.28 -5.44 5.18
N GLN A 20 -26.01 -5.72 4.09
CA GLN A 20 -25.78 -5.09 2.78
C GLN A 20 -26.13 -3.59 2.76
N ILE A 21 -27.16 -3.18 3.51
CA ILE A 21 -27.55 -1.78 3.66
C ILE A 21 -26.50 -1.04 4.51
N LEU A 22 -26.07 -1.61 5.64
CA LEU A 22 -24.98 -1.06 6.45
C LEU A 22 -23.67 -0.95 5.65
N GLU A 23 -23.30 -1.99 4.88
CA GLU A 23 -22.11 -2.02 4.02
C GLU A 23 -22.13 -0.93 2.94
N LYS A 24 -23.31 -0.56 2.43
CA LYS A 24 -23.45 0.53 1.44
C LYS A 24 -23.16 1.91 2.02
N TYR A 25 -23.36 2.09 3.33
CA TYR A 25 -23.04 3.33 4.05
C TYR A 25 -21.65 3.29 4.69
N ASP A 26 -21.15 2.10 5.01
CA ASP A 26 -19.84 1.89 5.63
C ASP A 26 -18.75 1.84 4.55
N ARG A 27 -18.25 3.03 4.17
CA ARG A 27 -17.18 3.21 3.17
C ARG A 27 -15.90 2.44 3.52
N GLU A 28 -15.72 2.03 4.77
CA GLU A 28 -14.56 1.24 5.24
C GLU A 28 -14.70 -0.27 4.99
N SER A 29 -15.88 -0.77 4.59
CA SER A 29 -16.16 -2.20 4.43
C SER A 29 -15.43 -2.92 3.29
N THR A 30 -14.44 -2.28 2.66
CA THR A 30 -13.65 -2.84 1.56
C THR A 30 -12.58 -3.85 2.04
N TYR A 31 -12.67 -4.33 3.28
CA TYR A 31 -11.75 -5.32 3.85
C TYR A 31 -12.25 -6.76 3.64
N ARG A 32 -11.32 -7.71 3.52
CA ARG A 32 -11.63 -9.14 3.46
C ARG A 32 -12.15 -9.63 4.81
N ARG A 33 -13.43 -10.02 4.85
CA ARG A 33 -14.06 -10.63 6.04
C ARG A 33 -13.72 -12.11 6.25
N ASN A 34 -13.32 -12.83 5.20
CA ASN A 34 -13.18 -14.29 5.24
C ASN A 34 -11.78 -14.75 4.81
N LEU A 35 -10.79 -14.42 5.65
CA LEU A 35 -9.37 -14.74 5.43
C LEU A 35 -9.04 -16.22 5.69
N GLY A 36 -9.86 -16.93 6.47
CA GLY A 36 -9.58 -18.31 6.87
C GLY A 36 -8.24 -18.42 7.60
N LYS A 37 -7.39 -19.36 7.18
CA LYS A 37 -6.05 -19.57 7.78
C LYS A 37 -5.12 -18.36 7.63
N TRP A 38 -5.33 -17.50 6.63
CA TRP A 38 -4.54 -16.28 6.44
C TRP A 38 -4.77 -15.22 7.52
N SER A 39 -5.86 -15.34 8.31
CA SER A 39 -6.10 -14.47 9.46
C SER A 39 -4.95 -14.51 10.47
N TRP A 40 -4.34 -15.67 10.66
CA TRP A 40 -3.18 -15.82 11.55
C TRP A 40 -1.97 -15.06 11.04
N VAL A 41 -1.68 -15.13 9.75
CA VAL A 41 -0.56 -14.42 9.11
C VAL A 41 -0.75 -12.92 9.22
N VAL A 42 -1.93 -12.42 8.86
CA VAL A 42 -2.26 -10.99 8.95
C VAL A 42 -2.18 -10.50 10.40
N THR A 43 -2.69 -11.29 11.35
CA THR A 43 -2.62 -10.95 12.78
C THR A 43 -1.17 -10.89 13.26
N PHE A 44 -0.34 -11.87 12.90
CA PHE A 44 1.07 -11.89 13.28
C PHE A 44 1.83 -10.68 12.73
N ILE A 45 1.64 -10.35 11.45
CA ILE A 45 2.28 -9.19 10.82
C ILE A 45 1.77 -7.89 11.47
N GLY A 46 0.46 -7.77 11.69
CA GLY A 46 -0.14 -6.60 12.35
C GLY A 46 0.36 -6.39 13.77
N VAL A 47 0.38 -7.46 14.58
CA VAL A 47 0.92 -7.42 15.96
C VAL A 47 2.40 -7.06 15.95
N SER A 48 3.19 -7.64 15.04
CA SER A 48 4.62 -7.32 14.91
C SER A 48 4.83 -5.83 14.58
N LEU A 49 4.03 -5.29 13.66
CA LEU A 49 4.06 -3.87 13.31
C LEU A 49 3.67 -2.99 14.50
N THR A 50 2.63 -3.35 15.25
CA THR A 50 2.21 -2.62 16.46
C THR A 50 3.30 -2.64 17.54
N LEU A 51 3.90 -3.80 17.80
CA LEU A 51 5.00 -3.93 18.77
C LEU A 51 6.21 -3.10 18.34
N PHE A 52 6.54 -3.07 17.06
CA PHE A 52 7.60 -2.22 16.52
C PHE A 52 7.36 -0.73 16.83
N HIS A 53 6.15 -0.21 16.59
CA HIS A 53 5.82 1.19 16.90
C HIS A 53 5.81 1.48 18.40
N LEU A 54 5.34 0.54 19.22
CA LEU A 54 5.35 0.70 20.67
C LEU A 54 6.79 0.74 21.21
N TYR A 55 7.66 -0.10 20.66
CA TYR A 55 9.08 -0.14 21.01
C TYR A 55 9.80 1.14 20.62
N THR A 56 9.61 1.65 19.39
CA THR A 56 10.22 2.91 18.95
C THR A 56 9.64 4.11 19.70
N GLY A 57 8.35 4.10 20.03
CA GLY A 57 7.74 5.10 20.89
C GLY A 57 8.34 5.14 22.30
N TYR A 58 8.76 4.00 22.84
CA TYR A 58 9.39 3.90 24.15
C TYR A 58 10.89 4.22 24.15
N ARG A 59 11.66 3.70 23.18
CA ARG A 59 13.13 3.82 23.13
C ARG A 59 13.65 5.03 22.34
N GLY A 60 12.78 5.70 21.60
CA GLY A 60 13.14 6.75 20.66
C GLY A 60 13.00 6.28 19.21
N ALA A 61 12.64 7.22 18.33
CA ALA A 61 12.46 6.95 16.90
C ALA A 61 13.80 6.62 16.24
N PHE A 62 13.79 5.65 15.33
CA PHE A 62 14.94 5.40 14.45
C PHE A 62 15.01 6.50 13.38
N ALA A 63 16.10 6.52 12.61
CA ALA A 63 16.18 7.34 11.40
C ALA A 63 14.95 7.08 10.51
N SER A 64 14.36 8.13 9.93
CA SER A 64 13.13 8.02 9.11
C SER A 64 13.32 7.08 7.91
N GLN A 65 14.53 6.99 7.41
CA GLN A 65 14.97 6.13 6.30
C GLN A 65 15.07 4.65 6.70
N ILE A 66 15.04 4.32 7.99
CA ILE A 66 14.93 2.94 8.48
C ILE A 66 13.49 2.69 8.92
N GLN A 67 12.93 3.59 9.74
CA GLN A 67 11.60 3.40 10.33
C GLN A 67 10.49 3.44 9.28
N GLY A 68 10.57 4.39 8.34
CA GLY A 68 9.60 4.61 7.28
C GLY A 68 9.46 3.40 6.36
N PRO A 69 10.55 2.86 5.79
CA PRO A 69 10.47 1.69 4.92
C PRO A 69 10.01 0.40 5.64
N ILE A 70 10.37 0.20 6.91
CA ILE A 70 9.82 -0.91 7.73
C ILE A 70 8.30 -0.77 7.85
N HIS A 71 7.81 0.42 8.20
CA HIS A 71 6.38 0.68 8.29
C HIS A 71 5.71 0.48 6.93
N LEU A 72 6.20 1.17 5.90
CA LEU A 72 5.59 1.20 4.57
C LEU A 72 5.57 -0.18 3.92
N GLY A 73 6.69 -0.91 3.91
CA GLY A 73 6.76 -2.26 3.33
C GLY A 73 5.81 -3.23 4.03
N THR A 74 5.78 -3.20 5.36
CA THR A 74 4.91 -4.07 6.17
C THR A 74 3.44 -3.70 6.02
N ALA A 75 3.12 -2.40 6.01
CA ALA A 75 1.76 -1.89 5.81
C ALA A 75 1.25 -2.20 4.40
N LEU A 76 2.06 -2.03 3.35
CA LEU A 76 1.70 -2.42 1.99
C LEU A 76 1.44 -3.92 1.88
N GLY A 77 2.29 -4.75 2.52
CA GLY A 77 2.07 -6.19 2.62
C GLY A 77 0.70 -6.52 3.25
N LEU A 78 0.36 -5.87 4.36
CA LEU A 78 -0.95 -6.00 5.00
C LEU A 78 -2.08 -5.53 4.09
N ILE A 79 -1.93 -4.40 3.39
CA ILE A 79 -2.95 -3.87 2.48
C ILE A 79 -3.27 -4.88 1.37
N PHE A 80 -2.26 -5.49 0.74
CA PHE A 80 -2.51 -6.49 -0.30
C PHE A 80 -3.19 -7.76 0.22
N LEU A 81 -2.88 -8.17 1.46
CA LEU A 81 -3.55 -9.30 2.11
C LEU A 81 -4.96 -8.97 2.59
N LEU A 82 -5.24 -7.73 3.00
CA LEU A 82 -6.53 -7.32 3.58
C LEU A 82 -7.52 -6.75 2.56
N TYR A 83 -7.04 -6.04 1.53
CA TYR A 83 -7.89 -5.35 0.55
C TYR A 83 -7.85 -6.07 -0.80
N PRO A 84 -9.02 -6.51 -1.31
CA PRO A 84 -9.10 -7.18 -2.61
C PRO A 84 -8.90 -6.21 -3.78
N ALA A 85 -8.43 -6.72 -4.91
CA ALA A 85 -8.14 -5.91 -6.10
C ALA A 85 -9.36 -5.20 -6.72
N LYS A 86 -10.57 -5.71 -6.50
CA LYS A 86 -11.84 -5.14 -6.98
C LYS A 86 -12.89 -5.11 -5.87
N LYS A 87 -13.67 -4.02 -5.81
CA LYS A 87 -14.84 -3.91 -4.94
C LYS A 87 -15.82 -5.05 -5.24
N GLY A 88 -16.28 -5.76 -4.21
CA GLY A 88 -17.22 -6.88 -4.33
C GLY A 88 -16.56 -8.25 -4.54
N LEU A 89 -15.24 -8.32 -4.77
CA LEU A 89 -14.54 -9.59 -4.90
C LEU A 89 -14.40 -10.30 -3.54
N HIS A 90 -14.41 -9.54 -2.44
CA HIS A 90 -14.50 -10.06 -1.06
C HIS A 90 -15.75 -10.90 -0.80
N ARG A 91 -16.84 -10.69 -1.55
CA ARG A 91 -18.08 -11.50 -1.45
C ARG A 91 -17.99 -12.84 -2.18
N LYS A 92 -17.10 -12.97 -3.19
CA LYS A 92 -17.02 -14.15 -4.05
C LYS A 92 -15.79 -15.02 -3.79
N GLN A 93 -14.68 -14.44 -3.35
CA GLN A 93 -13.44 -15.17 -3.09
C GLN A 93 -13.28 -15.50 -1.61
N LYS A 94 -13.04 -16.78 -1.33
CA LYS A 94 -12.61 -17.26 0.00
C LYS A 94 -11.08 -17.19 0.07
N GLY A 95 -10.54 -16.56 1.11
CA GLY A 95 -9.09 -16.46 1.32
C GLY A 95 -8.38 -15.41 0.45
N VAL A 96 -7.04 -15.50 0.44
CA VAL A 96 -6.15 -14.59 -0.28
C VAL A 96 -5.76 -15.19 -1.63
N PRO A 97 -6.01 -14.52 -2.76
CA PRO A 97 -5.55 -14.94 -4.08
C PRO A 97 -4.03 -14.97 -4.21
N TRP A 98 -3.49 -15.84 -5.05
CA TRP A 98 -2.04 -15.98 -5.27
C TRP A 98 -1.37 -14.67 -5.72
N TYR A 99 -2.05 -13.85 -6.52
CA TYR A 99 -1.52 -12.57 -7.00
C TYR A 99 -1.32 -11.56 -5.87
N ASP A 100 -2.17 -11.59 -4.84
CA ASP A 100 -2.05 -10.70 -3.68
C ASP A 100 -0.95 -11.15 -2.73
N VAL A 101 -0.70 -12.46 -2.66
CA VAL A 101 0.44 -13.00 -1.93
C VAL A 101 1.74 -12.54 -2.60
N ILE A 102 1.84 -12.62 -3.93
CA ILE A 102 3.02 -12.12 -4.65
C ILE A 102 3.19 -10.62 -4.42
N LEU A 103 2.14 -9.81 -4.57
CA LEU A 103 2.22 -8.38 -4.32
C LEU A 103 2.63 -8.06 -2.88
N ALA A 104 2.12 -8.81 -1.89
CA ALA A 104 2.52 -8.64 -0.50
C ALA A 104 4.00 -8.96 -0.29
N PHE A 105 4.52 -10.05 -0.86
CA PHE A 105 5.94 -10.39 -0.78
C PHE A 105 6.82 -9.37 -1.49
N THR A 106 6.42 -8.91 -2.69
CA THR A 106 7.15 -7.86 -3.41
C THR A 106 7.16 -6.56 -2.59
N ALA A 107 6.05 -6.19 -1.97
CA ALA A 107 5.99 -4.98 -1.14
C ALA A 107 6.88 -5.06 0.10
N LEU A 108 6.94 -6.22 0.75
CA LEU A 108 7.89 -6.47 1.83
C LEU A 108 9.32 -6.36 1.29
N PHE A 109 9.66 -7.07 0.20
CA PHE A 109 11.00 -7.03 -0.38
C PHE A 109 11.46 -5.60 -0.70
N VAL A 110 10.62 -4.81 -1.38
CA VAL A 110 10.95 -3.43 -1.75
C VAL A 110 11.11 -2.53 -0.52
N GLY A 111 10.28 -2.69 0.52
CA GLY A 111 10.41 -1.95 1.77
C GLY A 111 11.69 -2.32 2.54
N TYR A 112 11.99 -3.60 2.66
CA TYR A 112 13.17 -4.08 3.38
C TYR A 112 14.47 -3.86 2.60
N TYR A 113 14.43 -3.72 1.27
CA TYR A 113 15.60 -3.34 0.46
C TYR A 113 16.21 -2.03 0.98
N ASN A 114 15.37 -1.02 1.26
CA ASN A 114 15.83 0.26 1.80
C ASN A 114 16.54 0.12 3.15
N VAL A 115 16.07 -0.81 3.98
CA VAL A 115 16.63 -1.05 5.32
C VAL A 115 17.97 -1.77 5.21
N ILE A 116 18.05 -2.77 4.32
CA ILE A 116 19.25 -3.58 4.12
C ILE A 116 20.38 -2.75 3.50
N PHE A 117 20.05 -1.94 2.49
CA PHE A 117 21.02 -1.09 1.78
C PHE A 117 21.05 0.33 2.33
N TYR A 118 20.57 0.54 3.57
CA TYR A 118 20.46 1.87 4.17
C TYR A 118 21.76 2.65 4.12
N GLU A 119 22.88 2.06 4.57
CA GLU A 119 24.17 2.74 4.63
C GLU A 119 24.64 3.19 3.24
N GLU A 120 24.54 2.33 2.23
CA GLU A 120 24.89 2.65 0.84
C GLU A 120 23.99 3.75 0.27
N LEU A 121 22.68 3.69 0.55
CA LEU A 121 21.70 4.67 0.08
C LEU A 121 21.94 6.06 0.66
N VAL A 122 22.37 6.16 1.93
CA VAL A 122 22.61 7.46 2.60
C VAL A 122 24.04 7.96 2.51
N THR A 123 24.94 7.24 1.87
CA THR A 123 26.33 7.68 1.69
C THR A 123 26.71 7.67 0.21
N GLU A 124 27.01 6.48 -0.33
CA GLU A 124 27.54 6.30 -1.67
C GLU A 124 26.56 6.75 -2.75
N ARG A 125 25.29 6.38 -2.64
CA ARG A 125 24.28 6.64 -3.68
C ARG A 125 23.94 8.12 -3.83
N ILE A 126 24.14 8.93 -2.79
CA ILE A 126 24.01 10.40 -2.86
C ILE A 126 25.10 10.99 -3.76
N VAL A 127 26.33 10.48 -3.63
CA VAL A 127 27.51 11.06 -4.27
C VAL A 127 27.72 10.50 -5.69
N PHE A 128 27.55 9.19 -5.85
CA PHE A 128 27.84 8.47 -7.09
C PHE A 128 26.59 8.23 -7.95
N GLY A 129 25.39 8.49 -7.42
CA GLY A 129 24.13 8.24 -8.09
C GLY A 129 23.55 6.84 -7.80
N TYR A 130 22.29 6.65 -8.20
CA TYR A 130 21.53 5.42 -7.98
C TYR A 130 21.86 4.35 -9.03
N ASN A 131 21.96 3.09 -8.60
CA ASN A 131 22.17 1.97 -9.50
C ASN A 131 20.87 1.58 -10.22
N THR A 132 20.98 0.80 -11.30
CA THR A 132 19.81 0.27 -12.01
C THR A 132 18.88 -0.52 -11.11
N LEU A 133 19.42 -1.29 -10.15
CA LEU A 133 18.59 -2.02 -9.18
C LEU A 133 17.80 -1.07 -8.27
N ASP A 134 18.41 0.04 -7.83
CA ASP A 134 17.74 1.04 -7.00
C ASP A 134 16.58 1.68 -7.76
N VAL A 135 16.79 2.01 -9.04
CA VAL A 135 15.74 2.56 -9.92
C VAL A 135 14.60 1.55 -10.12
N ILE A 136 14.91 0.26 -10.27
CA ILE A 136 13.89 -0.80 -10.40
C ILE A 136 13.09 -0.92 -9.10
N VAL A 137 13.76 -0.99 -7.95
CA VAL A 137 13.11 -1.06 -6.63
C VAL A 137 12.26 0.17 -6.38
N ALA A 138 12.78 1.37 -6.66
CA ALA A 138 12.04 2.63 -6.55
C ALA A 138 10.81 2.67 -7.44
N SER A 139 10.95 2.24 -8.70
CA SER A 139 9.83 2.14 -9.64
C SER A 139 8.75 1.18 -9.13
N LEU A 140 9.15 0.00 -8.64
CA LEU A 140 8.23 -0.97 -8.03
C LEU A 140 7.55 -0.39 -6.79
N GLY A 141 8.29 0.32 -5.93
CA GLY A 141 7.75 0.98 -4.74
C GLY A 141 6.65 1.98 -5.08
N VAL A 142 6.90 2.88 -6.02
CA VAL A 142 5.89 3.87 -6.47
C VAL A 142 4.65 3.17 -7.04
N LEU A 143 4.83 2.16 -7.90
CA LEU A 143 3.71 1.43 -8.49
C LEU A 143 2.89 0.65 -7.45
N LEU A 144 3.56 0.01 -6.50
CA LEU A 144 2.90 -0.71 -5.40
C LEU A 144 2.13 0.24 -4.49
N VAL A 145 2.67 1.43 -4.19
CA VAL A 145 1.97 2.45 -3.41
C VAL A 145 0.73 2.95 -4.14
N LEU A 146 0.83 3.25 -5.43
CA LEU A 146 -0.33 3.68 -6.24
C LEU A 146 -1.41 2.58 -6.28
N GLU A 147 -1.03 1.32 -6.47
CA GLU A 147 -1.96 0.19 -6.49
C GLU A 147 -2.57 -0.08 -5.12
N ALA A 148 -1.80 0.04 -4.04
CA ALA A 148 -2.31 -0.07 -2.67
C ALA A 148 -3.29 1.07 -2.35
N ALA A 149 -2.97 2.31 -2.72
CA ALA A 149 -3.84 3.47 -2.56
C ALA A 149 -5.15 3.32 -3.36
N ARG A 150 -5.08 2.73 -4.57
CA ARG A 150 -6.26 2.37 -5.38
C ARG A 150 -7.20 1.43 -4.63
N ARG A 151 -6.65 0.48 -3.87
CA ARG A 151 -7.39 -0.56 -3.16
C ARG A 151 -7.95 -0.10 -1.82
N SER A 152 -7.21 0.70 -1.06
CA SER A 152 -7.59 1.15 0.28
C SER A 152 -8.41 2.45 0.27
N VAL A 153 -7.96 3.46 -0.49
CA VAL A 153 -8.57 4.80 -0.51
C VAL A 153 -9.49 4.98 -1.72
N GLY A 154 -9.04 4.52 -2.89
CA GLY A 154 -9.82 4.54 -4.14
C GLY A 154 -9.14 5.27 -5.29
N LEU A 155 -9.85 5.41 -6.41
CA LEU A 155 -9.33 6.04 -7.62
C LEU A 155 -8.97 7.53 -7.50
N PRO A 156 -9.67 8.37 -6.72
CA PRO A 156 -9.38 9.80 -6.68
C PRO A 156 -7.93 10.13 -6.30
N ILE A 157 -7.39 9.47 -5.26
CA ILE A 157 -6.00 9.72 -4.81
C ILE A 157 -4.98 9.28 -5.87
N VAL A 158 -5.25 8.18 -6.58
CA VAL A 158 -4.37 7.65 -7.61
C VAL A 158 -4.32 8.59 -8.81
N ILE A 159 -5.47 9.14 -9.21
CA ILE A 159 -5.53 10.10 -10.32
C ILE A 159 -4.70 11.34 -10.00
N VAL A 160 -4.89 11.93 -8.81
CA VAL A 160 -4.13 13.11 -8.39
C VAL A 160 -2.63 12.81 -8.32
N ALA A 161 -2.23 11.70 -7.71
CA ALA A 161 -0.84 11.29 -7.63
C ALA A 161 -0.22 11.05 -9.02
N SER A 162 -0.96 10.40 -9.93
CA SER A 162 -0.51 10.15 -11.29
C SER A 162 -0.32 11.45 -12.08
N ILE A 163 -1.24 12.42 -11.93
CA ILE A 163 -1.11 13.74 -12.53
C ILE A 163 0.11 14.48 -11.99
N ALA A 164 0.37 14.40 -10.68
CA ALA A 164 1.54 15.02 -10.07
C ALA A 164 2.86 14.41 -10.59
N ILE A 165 2.93 13.09 -10.74
CA ILE A 165 4.07 12.38 -11.35
C ILE A 165 4.26 12.82 -12.81
N LEU A 166 3.17 12.87 -13.59
CA LEU A 166 3.22 13.33 -14.97
C LEU A 166 3.65 14.79 -15.07
N TYR A 167 3.19 15.65 -14.16
CA TYR A 167 3.63 17.04 -14.09
C TYR A 167 5.14 17.13 -13.80
N ALA A 168 5.65 16.35 -12.85
CA ALA A 168 7.09 16.29 -12.57
C ALA A 168 7.92 15.87 -13.80
N MET A 169 7.39 14.99 -14.64
CA MET A 169 8.09 14.56 -15.86
C MET A 169 7.96 15.58 -17.00
N PHE A 170 6.75 16.08 -17.25
CA PHE A 170 6.38 16.83 -18.46
C PHE A 170 6.21 18.33 -18.24
N GLY A 171 6.62 18.87 -17.08
CA GLY A 171 6.55 20.30 -16.78
C GLY A 171 7.30 21.20 -17.78
N ASN A 172 8.24 20.63 -18.54
CA ASN A 172 8.96 21.32 -19.61
C ASN A 172 8.08 21.65 -20.84
N TYR A 173 7.01 20.90 -21.08
CA TYR A 173 6.09 21.12 -22.20
C TYR A 173 4.98 22.13 -21.88
N ILE A 174 4.93 22.65 -20.66
CA ILE A 174 3.89 23.59 -20.24
C ILE A 174 4.20 24.98 -20.82
N PRO A 175 3.31 25.56 -21.64
CA PRO A 175 3.58 26.80 -22.37
C PRO A 175 3.60 28.05 -21.48
N THR A 176 3.16 27.95 -20.22
CA THR A 176 3.14 29.04 -19.24
C THR A 176 4.46 29.11 -18.45
N LYS A 177 5.16 30.25 -18.55
CA LYS A 177 6.40 30.52 -17.79
C LYS A 177 6.25 30.43 -16.26
N LEU A 178 5.02 30.57 -15.74
CA LEU A 178 4.75 30.53 -14.30
C LEU A 178 4.78 29.11 -13.71
N PHE A 179 4.43 28.10 -14.52
CA PHE A 179 4.28 26.70 -14.07
C PHE A 179 5.22 25.73 -14.78
N SER A 180 6.03 26.22 -15.72
CA SER A 180 7.01 25.42 -16.44
C SER A 180 8.27 25.22 -15.60
N HIS A 181 8.83 24.02 -15.64
CA HIS A 181 10.13 23.68 -15.06
C HIS A 181 10.87 22.73 -16.01
N ARG A 182 12.15 22.43 -15.73
CA ARG A 182 13.03 21.68 -16.65
C ARG A 182 12.56 20.26 -17.03
N GLY A 183 11.54 19.73 -16.34
CA GLY A 183 11.16 18.31 -16.37
C GLY A 183 12.18 17.42 -15.65
N PHE A 184 11.74 16.30 -15.09
CA PHE A 184 12.61 15.31 -14.46
C PHE A 184 12.54 13.98 -15.23
N SER A 185 13.67 13.25 -15.28
CA SER A 185 13.67 11.91 -15.86
C SER A 185 12.88 10.95 -14.97
N TRP A 186 12.41 9.83 -15.54
CA TRP A 186 11.73 8.80 -14.77
C TRP A 186 12.56 8.34 -13.58
N GLU A 187 13.86 8.10 -13.79
CA GLU A 187 14.79 7.66 -12.76
C GLU A 187 14.82 8.63 -11.58
N THR A 188 15.02 9.93 -11.86
CA THR A 188 15.03 10.96 -10.81
C THR A 188 13.70 11.02 -10.07
N VAL A 189 12.57 10.96 -10.78
CA VAL A 189 11.25 11.01 -10.14
C VAL A 189 11.05 9.83 -9.20
N VAL A 190 11.32 8.60 -9.63
CA VAL A 190 11.08 7.42 -8.77
C VAL A 190 12.05 7.34 -7.60
N THR A 191 13.33 7.66 -7.81
CA THR A 191 14.31 7.64 -6.72
C THR A 191 14.02 8.75 -5.71
N ASP A 192 13.59 9.93 -6.17
CA ASP A 192 13.24 11.03 -5.28
C ASP A 192 11.95 10.75 -4.50
N LEU A 193 10.97 10.11 -5.13
CA LEU A 193 9.71 9.74 -4.47
C LEU A 193 9.88 8.60 -3.46
N TYR A 194 10.80 7.66 -3.70
CA TYR A 194 10.86 6.40 -2.92
C TYR A 194 12.12 6.21 -2.06
N LEU A 195 13.30 6.61 -2.55
CA LEU A 195 14.59 6.35 -1.89
C LEU A 195 15.21 7.60 -1.26
N SER A 196 14.75 8.79 -1.63
CA SER A 196 15.38 10.02 -1.19
C SER A 196 15.25 10.24 0.31
N ILE A 197 16.35 10.70 0.88
CA ILE A 197 16.54 11.02 2.31
C ILE A 197 15.66 12.21 2.71
N LEU A 198 15.27 13.03 1.74
CA LEU A 198 14.36 14.16 1.92
C LEU A 198 12.89 13.73 2.04
N GLN A 199 12.59 12.43 2.03
CA GLN A 199 11.25 11.96 2.38
C GLN A 199 10.84 12.51 3.75
N ILE A 200 9.80 13.33 3.74
CA ILE A 200 9.16 13.88 4.94
C ILE A 200 8.21 12.79 5.47
N PHE A 201 8.72 11.93 6.35
CA PHE A 201 7.92 11.12 7.27
C PHE A 201 8.57 11.10 8.65
#